data_AF-A0A6I1JHD9-F1
#
_entry.id   AF-A0A6I1JHD9-F1
#
_cell.length_a   1.000
_cell.length_b   1.000
_cell.length_c   1.000
_cell.angle_alpha   90.00
_cell.angle_beta   90.00
_cell.angle_gamma   90.00
#
_symmetry.space_group_name_H-M   'P 1'
#
loop_
_entity.id
_entity.type
_entity.pdbx_description
1 polymer ?
#
loop_
_entity_poly.entity_id
_entity_poly.type
_entity_poly.pdbx_seq_one_letter_code
_entity_poly.pdbx_strand_id
1 'polypeptide(L)'
;MSTVKQRRARANGARPIDTLSPRQRQVLDLMVGGLMNKQVAYQTGLTEGTVKVHVSAIMRKLGATTRSQAVAASLRARLDELEAAETLEAYYARQITWSRETFGPALRTKGVLDHIRKECAEVEANPHDLSEWVDLIILAMDGFWRHGGKAEDLMPALLAKQRKNMARTWPDWRTMSEDRAIEHDRSQDRTTLKGETP
;
A
#
# COMPACT_ATOMS: atom_id res chain seq x y z
N MET A 1 0.53 10.01 27.40
CA MET A 1 1.86 10.35 26.83
C MET A 1 2.77 9.13 26.54
N SER A 2 2.30 7.87 26.64
CA SER A 2 3.17 6.68 26.58
C SER A 2 3.31 6.00 25.20
N THR A 3 2.43 6.29 24.24
CA THR A 3 2.35 5.50 22.98
C THR A 3 3.30 6.00 21.89
N VAL A 4 3.63 7.29 21.89
CA VAL A 4 4.47 7.93 20.85
C VAL A 4 5.96 7.62 21.06
N LYS A 5 6.42 7.46 22.31
CA LYS A 5 7.81 7.11 22.65
C LYS A 5 8.17 5.67 22.26
N GLN A 6 7.21 4.74 22.33
CA GLN A 6 7.40 3.34 21.89
C GLN A 6 7.50 3.21 20.36
N ARG A 7 6.78 4.03 19.59
CA ARG A 7 6.85 4.03 18.13
C ARG A 7 8.22 4.49 17.59
N ARG A 8 8.85 5.49 18.21
CA ARG A 8 10.18 5.98 17.81
C ARG A 8 11.31 4.97 18.05
N ALA A 9 11.18 4.05 19.01
CA ALA A 9 12.19 3.02 19.27
C ALA A 9 12.23 1.90 18.21
N ARG A 10 11.18 1.74 17.39
CA ARG A 10 11.13 0.73 16.31
C ARG A 10 11.92 1.11 15.06
N ALA A 11 12.35 2.36 14.91
CA ALA A 11 12.94 2.86 13.68
C ALA A 11 14.41 2.46 13.45
N ASN A 12 15.08 1.78 14.39
CA ASN A 12 16.51 1.48 14.23
C ASN A 12 17.00 0.17 14.90
N GLY A 13 16.14 -0.83 15.07
CA GLY A 13 16.55 -2.14 15.60
C GLY A 13 15.69 -3.25 15.01
N ALA A 14 16.34 -4.25 14.39
CA ALA A 14 15.66 -5.43 13.87
C ALA A 14 14.76 -6.05 14.95
N ARG A 15 13.50 -6.39 14.61
CA ARG A 15 12.59 -6.99 15.58
C ARG A 15 13.20 -8.33 16.03
N PRO A 16 13.00 -8.78 17.28
CA PRO A 16 13.54 -10.07 17.73
C PRO A 16 13.16 -11.25 16.80
N ILE A 17 11.96 -11.20 16.21
CA ILE A 17 11.51 -12.18 15.22
C ILE A 17 12.30 -12.16 13.90
N ASP A 18 12.87 -11.03 13.52
CA ASP A 18 13.67 -10.88 12.30
C ASP A 18 15.05 -11.57 12.47
N THR A 19 15.47 -11.84 13.71
CA THR A 19 16.74 -12.54 14.02
C THR A 19 16.64 -14.07 13.93
N LEU A 20 15.45 -14.62 13.71
CA LEU A 20 15.26 -16.07 13.58
C LEU A 20 15.91 -16.59 12.29
N SER A 21 16.60 -17.72 12.37
CA SER A 21 17.09 -18.39 11.16
C SER A 21 15.92 -18.91 10.32
N PRO A 22 16.11 -19.17 9.01
CA PRO A 22 15.06 -19.72 8.16
C PRO A 22 14.41 -20.99 8.74
N ARG A 23 15.22 -21.88 9.32
CA ARG A 23 14.72 -23.09 9.98
C ARG A 23 13.93 -22.81 11.25
N GLN A 24 14.37 -21.85 12.06
CA GLN A 24 13.64 -21.41 13.25
C GLN A 24 12.29 -20.77 12.88
N ARG A 25 12.25 -19.99 11.81
CA ARG A 25 11.02 -19.41 11.27
C ARG A 25 10.04 -20.49 10.81
N GLN A 26 10.51 -21.46 10.03
CA GLN A 26 9.69 -22.60 9.61
C GLN A 26 9.10 -23.37 10.79
N VAL A 27 9.90 -23.65 11.83
CA VAL A 27 9.40 -24.30 13.05
C VAL A 27 8.36 -23.41 13.76
N LEU A 28 8.62 -22.11 13.90
CA LEU A 28 7.68 -21.16 14.51
C LEU A 28 6.35 -21.07 13.74
N ASP A 29 6.37 -21.09 12.41
CA ASP A 29 5.16 -21.04 11.59
C ASP A 29 4.28 -22.27 11.81
N LEU A 30 4.90 -23.46 11.87
CA LEU A 30 4.19 -24.69 12.23
C LEU A 30 3.68 -24.65 13.67
N MET A 31 4.40 -23.99 14.58
CA MET A 31 3.91 -23.78 15.95
C MET A 31 2.67 -22.89 15.99
N VAL A 32 2.66 -21.81 15.21
CA VAL A 32 1.52 -20.91 15.05
C VAL A 32 0.32 -21.65 14.45
N GLY A 33 0.57 -22.60 13.54
CA GLY A 33 -0.45 -23.53 13.02
C GLY A 33 -0.98 -24.55 14.04
N GLY A 34 -0.51 -24.52 15.29
CA GLY A 34 -0.98 -25.39 16.37
C GLY A 34 -0.30 -26.77 16.45
N LEU A 35 0.72 -27.04 15.63
CA LEU A 35 1.32 -28.38 15.55
C LEU A 35 2.21 -28.69 16.74
N MET A 36 2.03 -29.87 17.36
CA MET A 36 2.90 -30.38 18.42
C MET A 36 4.29 -30.74 17.88
N ASN A 37 5.31 -30.83 18.75
CA ASN A 37 6.70 -31.09 18.33
C ASN A 37 6.85 -32.34 17.47
N LYS A 38 6.09 -33.41 17.75
CA LYS A 38 6.07 -34.64 16.93
C LYS A 38 5.55 -34.39 15.52
N GLN A 39 4.52 -33.55 15.37
CA GLN A 39 3.95 -33.19 14.06
C GLN A 39 4.88 -32.23 13.30
N VAL A 40 5.49 -31.26 14.00
CA VAL A 40 6.52 -30.39 13.42
C VAL A 40 7.72 -31.22 12.94
N ALA A 41 8.18 -32.18 13.73
CA ALA A 41 9.26 -33.09 13.38
C ALA A 41 8.94 -33.85 12.09
N TYR A 42 7.74 -34.44 12.01
CA TYR A 42 7.25 -35.10 10.81
C TYR A 42 7.24 -34.17 9.59
N GLN A 43 6.69 -32.96 9.69
CA GLN A 43 6.61 -32.04 8.56
C GLN A 43 7.96 -31.45 8.13
N THR A 44 8.92 -31.36 9.04
CA THR A 44 10.23 -30.77 8.76
C THR A 44 11.30 -31.79 8.41
N GLY A 45 11.02 -33.10 8.57
CA GLY A 45 12.02 -34.17 8.44
C GLY A 45 13.06 -34.16 9.57
N LEU A 46 12.74 -33.57 10.73
CA LEU A 46 13.62 -33.53 11.91
C LEU A 46 13.23 -34.58 12.92
N THR A 47 14.12 -34.87 13.88
CA THR A 47 13.73 -35.60 15.09
C THR A 47 12.98 -34.68 16.05
N GLU A 48 12.13 -35.24 16.91
CA GLU A 48 11.42 -34.47 17.94
C GLU A 48 12.40 -33.75 18.89
N GLY A 49 13.55 -34.37 19.19
CA GLY A 49 14.62 -33.75 19.97
C GLY A 49 15.18 -32.49 19.30
N THR A 50 15.46 -32.55 18.00
CA THR A 50 15.93 -31.39 17.24
C THR A 50 14.89 -30.27 17.19
N VAL A 51 13.60 -30.60 17.07
CA VAL A 51 12.52 -29.61 17.17
C VAL A 51 12.51 -28.93 18.54
N LYS A 52 12.66 -29.68 19.65
CA LYS A 52 12.75 -29.10 21.01
C LYS A 52 13.90 -28.10 21.13
N VAL A 53 15.04 -28.36 20.51
CA VAL A 53 16.17 -27.42 20.45
C VAL A 53 15.80 -26.15 19.70
N HIS A 54 15.16 -26.25 18.53
CA HIS A 54 14.69 -25.09 17.78
C HIS A 54 13.66 -24.27 18.58
N VAL A 55 12.66 -24.91 19.20
CA VAL A 55 11.64 -24.25 20.02
C VAL A 55 12.30 -23.48 21.18
N SER A 56 13.28 -24.08 21.86
CA SER A 56 14.02 -23.43 22.94
C SER A 56 14.80 -22.20 22.46
N ALA A 57 15.44 -22.30 21.30
CA ALA A 57 16.16 -21.17 20.70
C ALA A 57 15.23 -20.05 20.24
N ILE A 58 14.06 -20.39 19.67
CA ILE A 58 13.02 -19.44 19.27
C ILE A 58 12.49 -18.70 20.50
N MET A 59 12.09 -19.42 21.55
CA MET A 59 11.61 -18.82 22.79
C MET A 59 12.63 -17.84 23.37
N ARG A 60 13.91 -18.23 23.44
CA ARG A 60 14.99 -17.34 23.89
C ARG A 60 15.11 -16.07 23.03
N LYS A 61 15.11 -16.20 21.70
CA LYS A 61 15.22 -15.06 20.78
C LYS A 61 14.01 -14.14 20.85
N LEU A 62 12.81 -14.68 21.08
CA LEU A 62 11.57 -13.90 21.21
C LEU A 62 11.32 -13.37 22.63
N GLY A 63 12.19 -13.68 23.60
CA GLY A 63 11.97 -13.34 25.01
C GLY A 63 10.75 -14.04 25.64
N ALA A 64 10.33 -15.16 25.07
CA ALA A 64 9.20 -15.95 25.55
C ALA A 64 9.64 -17.02 26.54
N THR A 65 8.86 -17.25 27.59
CA THR A 65 9.09 -18.35 28.56
C THR A 65 8.23 -19.57 28.27
N THR A 66 7.18 -19.41 27.46
CA THR A 66 6.31 -20.51 27.03
C THR A 66 6.13 -20.55 25.52
N ARG A 67 5.77 -21.74 25.03
CA ARG A 67 5.39 -21.95 23.63
C ARG A 67 4.27 -21.01 23.19
N SER A 68 3.24 -20.86 24.01
CA SER A 68 2.10 -19.99 23.73
C SER A 68 2.51 -18.52 23.67
N GLN A 69 3.45 -18.09 24.52
CA GLN A 69 4.02 -16.74 24.43
C GLN A 69 4.83 -16.55 23.15
N ALA A 70 5.61 -17.54 22.71
CA ALA A 70 6.33 -17.47 21.43
C ALA A 70 5.38 -17.36 20.23
N VAL A 71 4.28 -18.12 20.25
CA VAL A 71 3.20 -18.03 19.25
C VAL A 71 2.54 -16.64 19.30
N ALA A 72 2.18 -16.15 20.48
CA ALA A 72 1.58 -14.83 20.65
C ALA A 72 2.51 -13.70 20.18
N ALA A 73 3.82 -13.79 20.45
CA ALA A 73 4.81 -12.84 19.96
C ALA A 73 4.90 -12.84 18.43
N SER A 74 4.83 -14.01 17.79
CA SER A 74 4.78 -14.13 16.34
C SER A 74 3.53 -13.48 15.74
N LEU A 75 2.35 -13.80 16.30
CA LEU A 75 1.09 -13.21 15.87
C LEU A 75 1.06 -11.70 16.07
N ARG A 76 1.61 -11.20 17.20
CA ARG A 76 1.74 -9.77 17.46
C ARG A 76 2.64 -9.10 16.42
N ALA A 77 3.78 -9.68 16.08
CA ALA A 77 4.68 -9.12 15.08
C ALA A 77 4.05 -9.11 13.67
N ARG A 78 3.26 -10.13 13.32
CA ARG A 78 2.49 -10.16 12.07
C ARG A 78 1.38 -9.12 12.05
N LEU A 79 0.67 -8.95 13.17
CA LEU A 79 -0.34 -7.90 13.30
C LEU A 79 0.30 -6.52 13.22
N ASP A 80 1.43 -6.30 13.90
CA ASP A 80 2.22 -5.07 13.81
C ASP A 80 2.65 -4.77 12.37
N GLU A 81 2.96 -5.79 11.56
CA GLU A 81 3.32 -5.64 10.15
C GLU A 81 2.10 -5.28 9.28
N LEU A 82 0.95 -5.89 9.56
CA LEU A 82 -0.33 -5.52 8.92
C LEU A 82 -0.80 -4.12 9.32
N GLU A 83 -0.59 -3.72 10.59
CA GLU A 83 -0.88 -2.37 11.10
C GLU A 83 0.17 -1.34 10.63
N ALA A 84 1.39 -1.76 10.34
CA ALA A 84 2.44 -0.92 9.77
C ALA A 84 2.33 -0.76 8.25
N ALA A 85 1.57 -1.62 7.56
CA ALA A 85 1.22 -1.44 6.16
C ALA A 85 0.23 -0.28 6.05
N GLU A 86 0.77 0.94 5.97
CA GLU A 86 -0.02 2.13 5.69
C GLU A 86 -0.87 1.91 4.43
N THR A 87 -2.19 1.96 4.58
CA THR A 87 -3.10 1.87 3.44
C THR A 87 -3.12 3.19 2.68
N LEU A 88 -3.38 3.14 1.37
CA LEU A 88 -3.53 4.36 0.56
C LEU A 88 -4.63 5.28 1.13
N GLU A 89 -5.71 4.70 1.64
CA GLU A 89 -6.79 5.44 2.29
C GLU A 89 -6.30 6.16 3.56
N ALA A 90 -5.55 5.46 4.43
CA ALA A 90 -5.01 6.04 5.66
C ALA A 90 -3.94 7.11 5.39
N TYR A 91 -3.12 6.92 4.35
CA TYR A 91 -2.22 7.95 3.82
C TYR A 91 -3.02 9.17 3.39
N TYR A 92 -4.01 8.96 2.54
CA TYR A 92 -4.78 10.03 1.91
C TYR A 92 -5.57 10.83 2.95
N ALA A 93 -6.23 10.19 3.91
CA ALA A 93 -6.93 10.88 5.00
C ALA A 93 -6.02 11.85 5.78
N ARG A 94 -4.76 11.45 6.02
CA ARG A 94 -3.75 12.30 6.65
C ARG A 94 -3.28 13.43 5.74
N GLN A 95 -3.08 13.15 4.46
CA GLN A 95 -2.76 14.17 3.46
C GLN A 95 -3.86 15.23 3.37
N ILE A 96 -5.14 14.84 3.34
CA ILE A 96 -6.30 15.76 3.35
C ILE A 96 -6.27 16.65 4.59
N THR A 97 -6.05 16.04 5.75
CA THR A 97 -5.98 16.78 7.03
C THR A 97 -4.85 17.81 6.99
N TRP A 98 -3.64 17.40 6.63
CA TRP A 98 -2.48 18.29 6.52
C TRP A 98 -2.69 19.39 5.49
N SER A 99 -3.26 19.08 4.31
CA SER A 99 -3.52 20.04 3.25
C SER A 99 -4.56 21.09 3.66
N ARG A 100 -5.63 20.66 4.35
CA ARG A 100 -6.65 21.57 4.88
C ARG A 100 -6.08 22.51 5.94
N GLU A 101 -5.24 21.99 6.84
CA GLU A 101 -4.59 22.78 7.89
C GLU A 101 -3.56 23.76 7.32
N THR A 102 -2.79 23.34 6.32
CA THR A 102 -1.69 24.14 5.75
C THR A 102 -2.18 25.18 4.74
N PHE A 103 -3.13 24.80 3.88
CA PHE A 103 -3.55 25.62 2.73
C PHE A 103 -4.99 26.12 2.80
N GLY A 104 -5.71 25.76 3.87
CA GLY A 104 -7.10 26.13 4.11
C GLY A 104 -8.12 25.27 3.34
N PRO A 105 -9.41 25.43 3.66
CA PRO A 105 -10.49 24.58 3.14
C PRO A 105 -11.03 24.99 1.75
N ALA A 106 -10.52 26.08 1.15
CA ALA A 106 -11.02 26.57 -0.13
C ALA A 106 -10.77 25.57 -1.28
N LEU A 107 -11.57 25.65 -2.35
CA LEU A 107 -11.44 24.77 -3.52
C LEU A 107 -10.07 24.88 -4.21
N ARG A 108 -9.43 26.05 -4.15
CA ARG A 108 -8.11 26.36 -4.71
C ARG A 108 -7.88 25.87 -6.15
N THR A 109 -8.93 25.63 -6.93
CA THR A 109 -8.86 24.93 -8.23
C THR A 109 -7.82 25.53 -9.17
N LYS A 110 -7.81 26.86 -9.33
CA LYS A 110 -6.82 27.55 -10.17
C LYS A 110 -5.38 27.37 -9.67
N GLY A 111 -5.18 27.41 -8.35
CA GLY A 111 -3.85 27.25 -7.74
C GLY A 111 -3.34 25.82 -7.84
N VAL A 112 -4.19 24.82 -7.56
CA VAL A 112 -3.83 23.40 -7.73
C VAL A 112 -3.47 23.11 -9.19
N LEU A 113 -4.26 23.61 -10.14
CA LEU A 113 -3.97 23.42 -11.57
C LEU A 113 -2.73 24.20 -12.04
N ASP A 114 -2.45 25.38 -11.50
CA ASP A 114 -1.21 26.11 -11.76
C ASP A 114 0.01 25.31 -11.28
N HIS A 115 -0.09 24.71 -10.09
CA HIS A 115 0.96 23.87 -9.52
C HIS A 115 1.18 22.60 -10.37
N ILE A 116 0.11 21.89 -10.72
CA ILE A 116 0.20 20.71 -11.61
C ILE A 116 0.94 21.04 -12.91
N ARG A 117 0.71 22.22 -13.50
CA ARG A 117 1.43 22.62 -14.73
C ARG A 117 2.94 22.84 -14.51
N LYS A 118 3.33 23.34 -13.34
CA LYS A 118 4.75 23.50 -12.97
C LYS A 118 5.40 22.12 -12.83
N GLU A 119 4.78 21.22 -12.08
CA GLU A 119 5.28 19.85 -11.90
C GLU A 119 5.33 19.08 -13.22
N CYS A 120 4.40 19.31 -14.16
CA CYS A 120 4.51 18.73 -15.51
C CYS A 120 5.77 19.21 -16.24
N ALA A 121 6.15 20.48 -16.11
CA ALA A 121 7.37 21.00 -16.72
C ALA A 121 8.63 20.43 -16.05
N GLU A 122 8.59 20.15 -14.75
CA GLU A 122 9.68 19.50 -14.00
C GLU A 122 9.84 18.04 -14.42
N VAL A 123 8.73 17.30 -14.59
CA VAL A 123 8.72 15.95 -15.19
C VAL A 123 9.27 15.96 -16.61
N GLU A 124 8.89 16.93 -17.45
CA GLU A 124 9.43 17.05 -18.82
C GLU A 124 10.94 17.28 -18.83
N ALA A 125 11.45 18.07 -17.87
CA ALA A 125 12.87 18.33 -17.74
C ALA A 125 13.65 17.12 -17.21
N ASN A 126 13.07 16.31 -16.32
CA ASN A 126 13.71 15.14 -15.72
C ASN A 126 12.73 13.97 -15.49
N PRO A 127 12.34 13.23 -16.53
CA PRO A 127 11.27 12.22 -16.45
C PRO A 127 11.63 10.98 -15.62
N HIS A 128 12.92 10.80 -15.29
CA HIS A 128 13.41 9.70 -14.47
C HIS A 128 13.41 10.03 -12.97
N ASP A 129 13.16 11.29 -12.60
CA ASP A 129 12.91 11.63 -11.21
C ASP A 129 11.47 11.23 -10.84
N LEU A 130 11.35 10.15 -10.08
CA LEU A 130 10.06 9.64 -9.65
C LEU A 130 9.39 10.56 -8.63
N SER A 131 10.11 11.47 -7.97
CA SER A 131 9.50 12.39 -7.01
C SER A 131 8.57 13.40 -7.68
N GLU A 132 8.91 13.88 -8.88
CA GLU A 132 8.08 14.79 -9.69
C GLU A 132 6.74 14.12 -10.10
N TRP A 133 6.79 12.84 -10.45
CA TRP A 133 5.57 12.05 -10.70
C TRP A 133 4.70 11.88 -9.45
N VAL A 134 5.34 11.74 -8.27
CA VAL A 134 4.62 11.66 -6.99
C VAL A 134 3.94 12.98 -6.65
N ASP A 135 4.57 14.12 -6.94
CA ASP A 135 3.96 15.43 -6.72
C ASP A 135 2.70 15.65 -7.56
N LEU A 136 2.70 15.19 -8.83
CA LEU A 136 1.49 15.17 -9.65
C LEU A 136 0.35 14.33 -9.02
N ILE A 137 0.67 13.17 -8.45
CA ILE A 137 -0.31 12.31 -7.78
C ILE A 137 -0.89 13.02 -6.55
N ILE A 138 -0.03 13.61 -5.71
CA ILE A 138 -0.45 14.33 -4.51
C ILE A 138 -1.33 15.52 -4.86
N LEU A 139 -0.97 16.30 -5.89
CA LEU A 139 -1.75 17.45 -6.34
C LEU A 139 -3.09 17.05 -6.98
N ALA A 140 -3.13 15.96 -7.74
CA ALA A 140 -4.39 15.42 -8.28
C ALA A 140 -5.33 14.94 -7.17
N MET A 141 -4.78 14.25 -6.16
CA MET A 141 -5.50 13.89 -4.94
C MET A 141 -5.99 15.16 -4.20
N ASP A 142 -5.15 16.20 -4.10
CA ASP A 142 -5.55 17.48 -3.50
C ASP A 142 -6.75 18.10 -4.23
N GLY A 143 -6.73 18.10 -5.56
CA GLY A 143 -7.85 18.51 -6.39
C GLY A 143 -9.12 17.69 -6.13
N PHE A 144 -9.00 16.37 -6.02
CA PHE A 144 -10.14 15.47 -5.81
C PHE A 144 -10.89 15.75 -4.51
N TRP A 145 -10.21 15.79 -3.36
CA TRP A 145 -10.90 15.99 -2.09
C TRP A 145 -11.48 17.40 -1.95
N ARG A 146 -10.78 18.41 -2.50
CA ARG A 146 -11.28 19.79 -2.51
C ARG A 146 -12.61 19.92 -3.26
N HIS A 147 -12.91 19.03 -4.21
CA HIS A 147 -14.17 19.02 -4.96
C HIS A 147 -15.17 17.97 -4.44
N GLY A 148 -15.04 17.58 -3.17
CA GLY A 148 -16.03 16.78 -2.45
C GLY A 148 -15.72 15.29 -2.35
N GLY A 149 -14.60 14.82 -2.92
CA GLY A 149 -14.16 13.45 -2.73
C GLY A 149 -13.66 13.19 -1.30
N LYS A 150 -13.87 11.97 -0.79
CA LYS A 150 -13.31 11.53 0.50
C LYS A 150 -12.17 10.53 0.29
N ALA A 151 -11.43 10.27 1.36
CA ALA A 151 -10.35 9.28 1.33
C ALA A 151 -10.88 7.89 0.96
N GLU A 152 -12.01 7.46 1.55
CA GLU A 152 -12.66 6.18 1.26
C GLU A 152 -13.18 6.06 -0.18
N ASP A 153 -13.41 7.19 -0.88
CA ASP A 153 -13.98 7.22 -2.23
C ASP A 153 -12.94 7.07 -3.33
N LEU A 154 -11.66 7.33 -3.05
CA LEU A 154 -10.62 7.39 -4.07
C LEU A 154 -10.42 6.04 -4.77
N MET A 155 -10.24 4.97 -4.01
CA MET A 155 -10.02 3.63 -4.58
C MET A 155 -11.24 3.14 -5.38
N PRO A 156 -12.48 3.22 -4.87
CA PRO A 156 -13.68 2.94 -5.68
C PRO A 156 -13.75 3.75 -6.98
N ALA A 157 -13.45 5.06 -6.93
CA ALA A 157 -13.48 5.93 -8.10
C ALA A 157 -12.42 5.54 -9.15
N LEU A 158 -11.19 5.25 -8.71
CA LEU A 158 -10.11 4.75 -9.57
C LEU A 158 -10.51 3.43 -10.25
N LEU A 159 -11.03 2.47 -9.48
CA LEU A 159 -11.46 1.18 -10.01
C LEU A 159 -12.60 1.33 -11.02
N ALA A 160 -13.59 2.17 -10.73
CA ALA A 160 -14.70 2.43 -11.65
C ALA A 160 -14.21 3.09 -12.95
N LYS A 161 -13.32 4.09 -12.85
CA LYS A 161 -12.73 4.75 -14.01
C LYS A 161 -11.87 3.79 -14.84
N GLN A 162 -11.08 2.95 -14.19
CA GLN A 162 -10.24 1.95 -14.84
C GLN A 162 -11.08 0.92 -15.60
N ARG A 163 -12.16 0.39 -14.98
CA ARG A 163 -13.10 -0.51 -15.67
C ARG A 163 -13.70 0.14 -16.92
N LYS A 164 -14.13 1.39 -16.83
CA LYS A 164 -14.64 2.15 -17.99
C LYS A 164 -13.56 2.31 -19.07
N ASN A 165 -12.32 2.59 -18.67
CA ASN A 165 -11.22 2.75 -19.61
C ASN A 165 -10.85 1.44 -20.32
N MET A 166 -10.82 0.33 -19.60
CA MET A 166 -10.52 -1.01 -20.15
C MET A 166 -11.61 -1.52 -21.09
N ALA A 167 -12.85 -1.09 -20.91
CA ALA A 167 -13.97 -1.46 -21.78
C ALA A 167 -14.04 -0.66 -23.10
N ARG A 168 -13.16 0.33 -23.29
CA ARG A 168 -13.12 1.16 -24.51
C ARG A 168 -12.33 0.47 -25.61
N THR A 169 -12.60 0.87 -26.85
CA THR A 169 -11.77 0.54 -28.00
C THR A 169 -10.59 1.51 -28.07
N TRP A 170 -9.39 0.97 -28.15
CA TRP A 170 -8.14 1.74 -28.25
C TRP A 170 -7.41 1.40 -29.56
N PRO A 171 -6.74 2.36 -30.21
CA PRO A 171 -5.90 2.08 -31.38
C PRO A 171 -4.69 1.23 -30.97
N ASP A 172 -4.06 0.54 -31.92
CA ASP A 172 -2.80 -0.16 -31.67
C ASP A 172 -1.70 0.85 -31.36
N TRP A 173 -1.21 0.83 -30.12
CA TRP A 173 -0.23 1.78 -29.62
C TRP A 173 1.07 1.79 -30.44
N ARG A 174 1.42 0.68 -31.09
CA ARG A 174 2.61 0.59 -31.96
C ARG A 174 2.52 1.46 -33.20
N THR A 175 1.31 1.88 -33.57
CA THR A 175 1.07 2.74 -34.73
C THR A 175 0.94 4.22 -34.34
N MET A 176 1.03 4.53 -33.05
CA MET A 176 0.92 5.89 -32.52
C MET A 176 2.30 6.51 -32.30
N SER A 177 2.37 7.84 -32.36
CA SER A 177 3.58 8.59 -32.02
C SER A 177 3.80 8.58 -30.50
N GLU A 178 5.05 8.42 -30.07
CA GLU A 178 5.43 8.45 -28.64
C GLU A 178 5.16 9.83 -28.00
N ASP A 179 5.19 10.91 -28.79
CA ASP A 179 4.98 12.29 -28.34
C ASP A 179 3.51 12.73 -28.34
N ARG A 180 2.57 11.81 -28.66
CA ARG A 180 1.13 12.15 -28.70
C ARG A 180 0.32 11.27 -27.78
N ALA A 181 -0.71 11.88 -27.18
CA ALA A 181 -1.69 11.15 -26.40
C ALA A 181 -2.39 10.08 -27.26
N ILE A 182 -2.44 8.86 -26.74
CA ILE A 182 -3.28 7.80 -27.30
C ILE A 182 -4.67 7.96 -26.71
N GLU A 183 -5.66 8.15 -27.57
CA GLU A 183 -7.05 8.30 -27.17
C GLU A 183 -7.92 7.13 -27.65
N HIS A 184 -8.89 6.72 -26.84
CA HIS A 184 -9.93 5.79 -27.25
C HIS A 184 -10.74 6.32 -28.44
N ASP A 185 -11.26 5.40 -29.26
CA ASP A 185 -12.15 5.74 -30.37
C ASP A 185 -13.46 6.34 -29.83
N ARG A 186 -13.74 7.60 -30.20
CA ARG A 186 -14.95 8.34 -29.82
C ARG A 186 -16.05 8.24 -30.87
N SER A 187 -15.86 7.49 -31.95
CA SER A 187 -16.83 7.34 -33.04
C SER A 187 -18.18 6.79 -32.55
N GLN A 188 -18.18 5.89 -31.56
CA GLN A 188 -19.39 5.29 -30.99
C GLN A 188 -20.16 6.20 -30.01
N ASP A 189 -19.52 7.24 -29.44
CA ASP A 189 -20.17 8.17 -28.49
C ASP A 189 -21.13 9.15 -29.18
N ARG A 190 -21.05 9.30 -30.52
CA ARG A 190 -21.92 10.22 -31.29
C ARG A 190 -23.29 9.65 -31.65
N THR A 191 -23.49 8.33 -31.52
CA THR A 191 -24.72 7.66 -31.99
C THR A 191 -25.89 7.80 -31.00
N THR A 192 -25.63 8.15 -29.74
CA THR A 192 -26.67 8.25 -28.70
C THR A 192 -27.38 9.61 -28.63
N LEU A 193 -26.97 10.61 -29.44
CA LEU A 193 -27.57 11.96 -29.44
C LEU A 193 -28.49 12.25 -30.64
N LYS A 194 -28.79 11.27 -31.49
CA LYS A 194 -29.67 11.45 -32.67
C LYS A 194 -30.99 10.66 -32.61
N GLY A 195 -31.36 10.14 -31.44
CA GLY A 195 -32.57 9.36 -31.27
C GLY A 195 -33.40 9.83 -30.09
N GLU A 196 -33.75 11.11 -30.01
CA GLU A 196 -34.85 11.60 -29.16
C GLU A 196 -35.09 13.10 -29.40
N THR A 197 -36.07 13.46 -30.25
CA THR A 197 -37.18 14.41 -29.98
C THR A 197 -38.00 14.69 -31.26
N PRO A 198 -39.26 15.11 -31.16
CA PRO A 198 -40.33 14.76 -30.21
C PRO A 198 -41.38 13.82 -30.83
#